data_AF-A0A6P0MF85-F1
#
_entry.id   AF-A0A6P0MF85-F1
#
_cell.length_a   1.000
_cell.length_b   1.000
_cell.length_c   1.000
_cell.angle_alpha   90.00
_cell.angle_beta   90.00
_cell.angle_gamma   90.00
#
_symmetry.space_group_name_H-M   'P 1'
#
loop_
_entity.id
_entity.type
_entity.pdbx_description
1 polymer ?
#
loop_
_entity_poly.entity_id
_entity_poly.type
_entity_poly.pdbx_seq_one_letter_code
_entity_poly.pdbx_strand_id
1 'polypeptide(L)'
;MIFVLSISEFVNQANLPTHWKEADLQDYIAQTLYDKGSKNIWLEVECAGGRADIITPKEIYEVKRFLTRSNIYQAKGQIECYRQNVPAKFGNKHKCYIIGFKPNRTTEEARQAETTAWYVEKSSDIKVIFINCDRNFFPFQSNSQGLFPSLLDFKLRDLSRLFDFRLPNILPDFKFGLILTLTLLVIASGTISYFSASSKLCGRQEEAGGRRQEAGVRR
;
A
#
# COMPACT_ATOMS: atom_id res chain seq x y z
N MET A 1 -1.37 13.45 -24.33
CA MET A 1 -0.08 13.36 -23.62
C MET A 1 -0.12 12.15 -22.70
N ILE A 2 0.67 11.10 -22.99
CA ILE A 2 0.80 9.94 -22.12
C ILE A 2 1.79 10.35 -21.02
N PHE A 3 1.32 10.43 -19.78
CA PHE A 3 2.22 10.67 -18.66
C PHE A 3 2.93 9.36 -18.34
N VAL A 4 4.25 9.41 -18.19
CA VAL A 4 5.07 8.27 -17.81
C VAL A 4 6.01 8.77 -16.73
N LEU A 5 5.96 8.13 -15.56
CA LEU A 5 6.91 8.39 -14.49
C LEU A 5 8.15 7.52 -14.70
N SER A 6 9.33 8.08 -14.46
CA SER A 6 10.51 7.24 -14.26
C SER A 6 10.30 6.35 -13.03
N ILE A 7 10.99 5.21 -12.98
CA ILE A 7 10.88 4.28 -11.85
C ILE A 7 11.26 4.98 -10.54
N SER A 8 12.33 5.79 -10.54
CA SER A 8 12.75 6.55 -9.36
C SER A 8 11.71 7.58 -8.91
N GLU A 9 11.10 8.32 -9.84
CA GLU A 9 10.03 9.27 -9.50
C GLU A 9 8.83 8.55 -8.90
N PHE A 10 8.41 7.43 -9.51
CA PHE A 10 7.31 6.63 -8.98
C PHE A 10 7.63 6.10 -7.59
N VAL A 11 8.79 5.47 -7.39
CA VAL A 11 9.24 4.92 -6.10
C VAL A 11 9.23 5.98 -5.01
N ASN A 12 9.75 7.17 -5.31
CA ASN A 12 9.77 8.30 -4.38
C ASN A 12 8.36 8.80 -4.07
N GLN A 13 7.50 8.98 -5.08
CA GLN A 13 6.13 9.47 -4.88
C GLN A 13 5.23 8.45 -4.17
N ALA A 14 5.44 7.16 -4.43
CA ALA A 14 4.75 6.05 -3.76
C ALA A 14 5.30 5.77 -2.36
N ASN A 15 6.32 6.52 -1.91
CA ASN A 15 6.98 6.35 -0.61
C ASN A 15 7.47 4.91 -0.38
N LEU A 16 7.99 4.26 -1.43
CA LEU A 16 8.58 2.94 -1.33
C LEU A 16 10.00 3.02 -0.72
N PRO A 17 10.49 1.96 -0.04
CA PRO A 17 11.83 1.95 0.53
C PRO A 17 12.93 2.17 -0.52
N THR A 18 14.09 2.71 -0.12
CA THR A 18 15.25 2.90 -1.01
C THR A 18 15.68 1.59 -1.69
N HIS A 19 15.59 0.48 -0.96
CA HIS A 19 15.84 -0.88 -1.46
C HIS A 19 14.55 -1.69 -1.51
N TRP A 20 13.52 -1.14 -2.15
CA TRP A 20 12.25 -1.81 -2.35
C TRP A 20 12.39 -3.15 -3.10
N LYS A 21 11.51 -4.07 -2.76
CA LYS A 21 11.35 -5.43 -3.26
C LYS A 21 9.98 -5.58 -3.92
N GLU A 22 9.75 -6.71 -4.56
CA GLU A 22 8.45 -7.04 -5.17
C GLU A 22 7.28 -6.98 -4.16
N ALA A 23 7.52 -7.43 -2.93
CA ALA A 23 6.55 -7.35 -1.84
C ALA A 23 6.12 -5.91 -1.50
N ASP A 24 7.04 -4.93 -1.54
CA ASP A 24 6.69 -3.53 -1.30
C ASP A 24 5.77 -2.98 -2.40
N LEU A 25 5.99 -3.42 -3.65
CA LEU A 25 5.12 -3.07 -4.77
C LEU A 25 3.75 -3.75 -4.67
N GLN A 26 3.71 -5.01 -4.23
CA GLN A 26 2.47 -5.74 -3.96
C GLN A 26 1.64 -5.04 -2.88
N ASP A 27 2.26 -4.61 -1.78
CA ASP A 27 1.61 -3.85 -0.71
C ASP A 27 1.05 -2.52 -1.23
N TYR A 28 1.83 -1.79 -2.04
CA TYR A 28 1.38 -0.54 -2.67
C TYR A 28 0.15 -0.76 -3.58
N ILE A 29 0.16 -1.81 -4.41
CA ILE A 29 -0.96 -2.13 -5.30
C ILE A 29 -2.19 -2.50 -4.48
N ALA A 30 -2.02 -3.33 -3.45
CA ALA A 30 -3.11 -3.72 -2.55
C ALA A 30 -3.74 -2.51 -1.87
N GLN A 31 -2.94 -1.57 -1.37
CA GLN A 31 -3.43 -0.32 -0.80
C GLN A 31 -4.16 0.53 -1.85
N THR A 32 -3.59 0.66 -3.05
CA THR A 32 -4.22 1.41 -4.16
C THR A 32 -5.58 0.82 -4.54
N LEU A 33 -5.71 -0.51 -4.56
CA LEU A 33 -6.99 -1.18 -4.83
C LEU A 33 -8.00 -0.94 -3.70
N TYR A 34 -7.54 -0.97 -2.45
CA TYR A 34 -8.37 -0.67 -1.28
C TYR A 34 -8.92 0.75 -1.34
N ASP A 35 -8.05 1.74 -1.62
CA ASP A 35 -8.41 3.15 -1.70
C ASP A 35 -9.43 3.43 -2.82
N LYS A 36 -9.44 2.59 -3.86
CA LYS A 36 -10.44 2.62 -4.94
C LYS A 36 -11.74 1.88 -4.63
N GLY A 37 -11.89 1.36 -3.42
CA GLY A 37 -13.11 0.74 -2.93
C GLY A 37 -13.16 -0.80 -3.02
N SER A 38 -12.05 -1.46 -3.33
CA SER A 38 -11.99 -2.93 -3.22
C SER A 38 -11.97 -3.36 -1.76
N LYS A 39 -13.10 -3.92 -1.28
CA LYS A 39 -13.29 -4.25 0.15
C LYS A 39 -12.65 -5.55 0.61
N ASN A 40 -12.45 -6.50 -0.30
CA ASN A 40 -11.89 -7.81 0.00
C ASN A 40 -10.64 -8.01 -0.84
N ILE A 41 -9.48 -7.90 -0.20
CA ILE A 41 -8.18 -8.05 -0.85
C ILE A 41 -7.40 -9.07 -0.03
N TRP A 42 -6.99 -10.14 -0.69
CA TRP A 42 -6.21 -11.22 -0.09
C TRP A 42 -4.84 -11.26 -0.75
N LEU A 43 -3.80 -11.36 0.07
CA LEU A 43 -2.40 -11.41 -0.38
C LEU A 43 -1.85 -12.82 -0.22
N GLU A 44 -0.93 -13.22 -1.09
CA GLU A 44 -0.20 -14.50 -1.02
C GLU A 44 -1.14 -15.70 -0.87
N VAL A 45 -2.23 -15.73 -1.66
CA VAL A 45 -3.26 -16.77 -1.54
C VAL A 45 -2.74 -18.08 -2.12
N GLU A 46 -2.69 -19.11 -1.29
CA GLU A 46 -2.31 -20.45 -1.72
C GLU A 46 -3.25 -20.96 -2.82
N CYS A 47 -2.64 -21.37 -3.93
CA CYS A 47 -3.28 -21.91 -5.13
C CYS A 47 -2.52 -23.16 -5.58
N ALA A 48 -3.10 -23.98 -6.46
CA ALA A 48 -2.33 -25.07 -7.04
C ALA A 48 -1.12 -24.52 -7.82
N GLY A 49 0.07 -24.99 -7.48
CA GLY A 49 1.32 -24.57 -8.12
C GLY A 49 1.98 -23.31 -7.53
N GLY A 50 1.45 -22.72 -6.47
CA GLY A 50 2.12 -21.61 -5.78
C GLY A 50 1.22 -20.73 -4.93
N ARG A 51 1.58 -19.44 -4.82
CA ARG A 51 0.76 -18.42 -4.16
C ARG A 51 0.47 -17.31 -5.16
N ALA A 52 -0.79 -16.89 -5.25
CA ALA A 52 -1.17 -15.74 -6.04
C ALA A 52 -0.94 -14.46 -5.23
N ASP A 53 -0.31 -13.45 -5.84
CA ASP A 53 0.15 -12.27 -5.11
C ASP A 53 -1.01 -11.46 -4.53
N ILE A 54 -2.02 -11.15 -5.35
CA ILE A 54 -3.22 -10.40 -4.91
C ILE A 54 -4.47 -10.99 -5.55
N ILE A 55 -5.48 -11.29 -4.73
CA ILE A 55 -6.81 -11.68 -5.17
C ILE A 55 -7.85 -10.72 -4.61
N THR A 56 -8.81 -10.35 -5.45
CA THR A 56 -10.08 -9.71 -5.08
C THR A 56 -11.24 -10.61 -5.54
N PRO A 57 -12.50 -10.35 -5.13
CA PRO A 57 -13.64 -11.13 -5.60
C PRO A 57 -13.83 -11.17 -7.12
N LYS A 58 -13.21 -10.22 -7.84
CA LYS A 58 -13.38 -10.04 -9.29
C LYS A 58 -12.07 -10.17 -10.06
N GLU A 59 -10.92 -10.11 -9.40
CA GLU A 59 -9.64 -9.86 -10.05
C GLU A 59 -8.52 -10.68 -9.40
N ILE A 60 -7.56 -11.14 -10.21
CA ILE A 60 -6.30 -11.74 -9.76
C ILE A 60 -5.18 -10.87 -10.34
N TYR A 61 -4.23 -10.47 -9.51
CA TYR A 61 -3.04 -9.75 -9.93
C TYR A 61 -1.80 -10.58 -9.62
N GLU A 62 -0.98 -10.79 -10.65
CA GLU A 62 0.40 -11.25 -10.53
C GLU A 62 1.32 -10.03 -10.63
N VAL A 63 2.09 -9.81 -9.58
CA VAL A 63 2.99 -8.67 -9.41
C VAL A 63 4.40 -9.11 -9.82
N LYS A 64 5.07 -8.27 -10.60
CA LYS A 64 6.49 -8.41 -10.91
C LYS A 64 7.20 -7.10 -10.69
N ARG A 65 8.39 -7.17 -10.11
CA ARG A 65 9.24 -5.98 -9.94
C ARG A 65 9.44 -5.22 -11.26
N PHE A 66 9.77 -5.94 -12.32
CA PHE A 66 9.91 -5.39 -13.68
C PHE A 66 9.22 -6.31 -14.68
N LEU A 67 8.52 -5.73 -15.64
CA LEU A 67 7.87 -6.44 -16.73
C LEU A 67 8.81 -6.56 -17.93
N THR A 68 9.77 -7.46 -17.81
CA THR A 68 10.59 -7.92 -18.94
C THR A 68 9.81 -8.97 -19.75
N ARG A 69 10.27 -9.30 -20.97
CA ARG A 69 9.66 -10.38 -21.78
C ARG A 69 9.55 -11.69 -21.00
N SER A 70 10.61 -12.10 -20.30
CA SER A 70 10.62 -13.33 -19.52
C SER A 70 9.61 -13.28 -18.37
N ASN A 71 9.62 -12.19 -17.60
CA ASN A 71 8.74 -12.04 -16.43
C ASN A 71 7.26 -12.00 -16.83
N ILE A 72 6.92 -11.42 -17.98
CA ILE A 72 5.54 -11.43 -18.49
C ILE A 72 5.09 -12.87 -18.83
N TYR A 73 5.92 -13.68 -19.51
CA TYR A 73 5.55 -15.06 -19.82
C TYR A 73 5.48 -15.94 -18.57
N GLN A 74 6.39 -15.76 -17.62
CA GLN A 74 6.35 -16.45 -16.32
C GLN A 74 5.05 -16.11 -15.58
N ALA A 75 4.74 -14.82 -15.45
CA ALA A 75 3.51 -14.35 -14.80
C ALA A 75 2.24 -14.87 -15.48
N LYS A 76 2.22 -14.94 -16.83
CA LYS A 76 1.13 -15.56 -17.58
C LYS A 76 0.93 -17.03 -17.17
N GLY A 77 2.01 -17.81 -17.13
CA GLY A 77 1.94 -19.23 -16.72
C GLY A 77 1.42 -19.41 -15.30
N GLN A 78 1.89 -18.56 -14.37
CA GLN A 78 1.42 -18.55 -12.98
C GLN A 78 -0.10 -18.26 -12.89
N ILE A 79 -0.57 -17.21 -13.56
CA ILE A 79 -2.01 -16.87 -13.61
C ILE A 79 -2.84 -18.02 -14.19
N GLU A 80 -2.35 -18.68 -15.25
CA GLU A 80 -3.04 -19.82 -15.87
C GLU A 80 -3.21 -20.99 -14.90
N CYS A 81 -2.24 -21.23 -14.01
CA CYS A 81 -2.36 -22.18 -12.91
C CYS A 81 -3.34 -21.72 -11.84
N TYR A 82 -3.27 -20.45 -11.43
CA TYR A 82 -4.09 -19.92 -10.33
C TYR A 82 -5.57 -19.91 -10.68
N ARG A 83 -5.96 -19.37 -11.85
CA ARG A 83 -7.37 -19.20 -12.23
C ARG A 83 -8.20 -20.49 -12.24
N GLN A 84 -7.55 -21.64 -12.38
CA GLN A 84 -8.20 -22.96 -12.35
C GLN A 84 -8.38 -23.49 -10.92
N ASN A 85 -7.65 -22.95 -9.95
CA ASN A 85 -7.48 -23.49 -8.61
C ASN A 85 -7.73 -22.47 -7.49
N VAL A 86 -8.18 -21.25 -7.83
CA VAL A 86 -8.60 -20.27 -6.82
C VAL A 86 -9.81 -20.85 -6.07
N PRO A 87 -9.76 -20.97 -4.73
CA PRO A 87 -10.89 -21.46 -3.97
C PRO A 87 -12.16 -20.62 -4.21
N ALA A 88 -13.30 -21.27 -4.40
CA ALA A 88 -14.58 -20.62 -4.73
C ALA A 88 -14.99 -19.49 -3.76
N LYS A 89 -14.51 -19.52 -2.51
CA LYS A 89 -14.71 -18.44 -1.52
C LYS A 89 -14.16 -17.08 -1.96
N PHE A 90 -13.26 -17.07 -2.94
CA PHE A 90 -12.69 -15.85 -3.53
C PHE A 90 -13.36 -15.45 -4.86
N GLY A 91 -14.38 -16.18 -5.32
CA GLY A 91 -15.09 -15.96 -6.58
C GLY A 91 -14.90 -17.11 -7.58
N ASN A 92 -15.78 -17.17 -8.58
CA ASN A 92 -15.77 -18.24 -9.60
C ASN A 92 -15.23 -17.77 -10.97
N LYS A 93 -15.03 -16.46 -11.14
CA LYS A 93 -14.53 -15.87 -12.38
C LYS A 93 -13.80 -14.58 -12.08
N HIS A 94 -12.52 -14.55 -12.44
CA HIS A 94 -11.66 -13.40 -12.19
C HIS A 94 -11.13 -12.83 -13.49
N LYS A 95 -11.08 -11.51 -13.58
CA LYS A 95 -10.21 -10.82 -14.55
C LYS A 95 -8.77 -10.97 -14.07
N CYS A 96 -7.86 -11.24 -14.99
CA CYS A 96 -6.48 -11.51 -14.63
C CYS A 96 -5.58 -10.36 -15.10
N TYR A 97 -4.65 -9.96 -14.24
CA TYR A 97 -3.74 -8.84 -14.46
C TYR A 97 -2.31 -9.25 -14.14
N ILE A 98 -1.37 -8.88 -15.01
CA ILE A 98 0.06 -8.86 -14.72
C ILE A 98 0.43 -7.41 -14.51
N ILE A 99 1.05 -7.06 -13.39
CA ILE A 99 1.36 -5.67 -13.06
C ILE A 99 2.81 -5.53 -12.59
N GLY A 100 3.48 -4.48 -13.05
CA GLY A 100 4.86 -4.21 -12.69
C GLY A 100 5.44 -3.01 -13.41
N PHE A 101 6.70 -2.66 -13.11
CA PHE A 101 7.36 -1.54 -13.77
C PHE A 101 7.74 -1.87 -15.20
N LYS A 102 7.50 -0.91 -16.11
CA LYS A 102 8.10 -0.96 -17.44
C LYS A 102 9.62 -0.76 -17.32
N PRO A 103 10.45 -1.59 -17.99
CA PRO A 103 11.87 -1.34 -18.11
C PRO A 103 12.17 0.03 -18.73
N ASN A 104 13.40 0.52 -18.57
CA ASN A 104 13.81 1.83 -19.08
C ASN A 104 13.48 1.99 -20.57
N ARG A 105 12.74 3.06 -20.91
CA ARG A 105 12.08 3.22 -22.21
C ARG A 105 13.01 3.16 -23.43
N THR A 106 14.26 3.58 -23.28
CA THR A 106 15.26 3.61 -24.36
C THR A 106 15.91 2.26 -24.62
N THR A 107 15.61 1.25 -23.81
CA THR A 107 16.19 -0.09 -23.94
C THR A 107 15.39 -0.95 -24.92
N GLU A 108 16.09 -1.82 -25.64
CA GLU A 108 15.48 -2.87 -26.46
C GLU A 108 14.56 -3.78 -25.60
N GLU A 109 14.91 -3.98 -24.33
CA GLU A 109 14.10 -4.73 -23.37
C GLU A 109 12.71 -4.11 -23.17
N ALA A 110 12.59 -2.78 -23.08
CA ALA A 110 11.30 -2.11 -22.96
C ALA A 110 10.42 -2.31 -24.20
N ARG A 111 11.01 -2.29 -25.40
CA ARG A 111 10.29 -2.56 -26.65
C ARG A 111 9.79 -4.01 -26.73
N GLN A 112 10.63 -4.95 -26.30
CA GLN A 112 10.27 -6.37 -26.23
C GLN A 112 9.18 -6.62 -25.20
N ALA A 113 9.23 -5.96 -24.05
CA ALA A 113 8.19 -6.02 -23.04
C ALA A 113 6.84 -5.54 -23.57
N GLU A 114 6.78 -4.40 -24.27
CA GLU A 114 5.54 -3.88 -24.87
C GLU A 114 4.97 -4.82 -25.94
N THR A 115 5.83 -5.35 -26.80
CA THR A 115 5.42 -6.30 -27.85
C THR A 115 4.86 -7.58 -27.22
N THR A 116 5.51 -8.06 -26.15
CA THR A 116 5.09 -9.26 -25.42
C THR A 116 3.77 -9.02 -24.69
N ALA A 117 3.64 -7.87 -24.02
CA ALA A 117 2.40 -7.44 -23.37
C ALA A 117 1.23 -7.43 -24.36
N TRP A 118 1.41 -6.78 -25.51
CA TRP A 118 0.42 -6.76 -26.59
C TRP A 118 0.02 -8.17 -27.05
N TYR A 119 0.99 -9.06 -27.24
CA TYR A 119 0.71 -10.44 -27.64
C TYR A 119 -0.08 -11.22 -26.57
N VAL A 120 0.30 -11.10 -25.30
CA VAL A 120 -0.41 -11.75 -24.18
C VAL A 120 -1.84 -11.23 -24.08
N GLU A 121 -2.05 -9.92 -24.18
CA GLU A 121 -3.40 -9.34 -24.11
C GLU A 121 -4.31 -9.71 -25.29
N LYS A 122 -3.73 -10.07 -26.44
CA LYS A 122 -4.47 -10.51 -27.62
C LYS A 122 -4.75 -12.00 -27.63
N SER A 123 -3.82 -12.80 -27.11
CA SER A 123 -3.89 -14.26 -27.11
C SER A 123 -4.62 -14.82 -25.87
N SER A 124 -4.84 -14.00 -24.84
CA SER A 124 -5.48 -14.39 -23.59
C SER A 124 -6.40 -13.29 -23.06
N ASP A 125 -7.17 -13.60 -22.02
CA ASP A 125 -8.00 -12.65 -21.26
C ASP A 125 -7.23 -11.93 -20.15
N ILE A 126 -5.89 -12.01 -20.16
CA ILE A 126 -5.00 -11.40 -19.18
C ILE A 126 -4.59 -10.00 -19.65
N LYS A 127 -4.66 -9.02 -18.75
CA LYS A 127 -4.20 -7.64 -18.98
C LYS A 127 -2.81 -7.40 -18.43
N VAL A 128 -1.99 -6.62 -19.12
CA VAL A 128 -0.63 -6.30 -18.68
C VAL A 128 -0.52 -4.81 -18.40
N ILE A 129 -0.23 -4.48 -17.14
CA ILE A 129 -0.21 -3.11 -16.62
C ILE A 129 1.22 -2.71 -16.31
N PHE A 130 1.74 -1.78 -17.10
CA PHE A 130 2.96 -1.05 -16.78
C PHE A 130 2.64 0.04 -15.75
N ILE A 131 2.92 -0.22 -14.48
CA ILE A 131 2.41 0.59 -13.36
C ILE A 131 2.84 2.07 -13.45
N ASN A 132 4.06 2.33 -13.93
CA ASN A 132 4.59 3.68 -14.13
C ASN A 132 4.13 4.37 -15.42
N CYS A 133 3.25 3.73 -16.20
CA CYS A 133 2.58 4.30 -17.36
C CYS A 133 1.05 4.35 -17.20
N ASP A 134 0.50 3.72 -16.16
CA ASP A 134 -0.95 3.65 -15.91
C ASP A 134 -1.37 4.64 -14.82
N ARG A 135 -2.14 5.66 -15.22
CA ARG A 135 -2.63 6.72 -14.31
C ARG A 135 -3.46 6.20 -13.15
N ASN A 136 -4.10 5.04 -13.30
CA ASN A 136 -4.88 4.46 -12.21
C ASN A 136 -3.96 4.11 -11.03
N PHE A 137 -2.70 3.79 -11.28
CA PHE A 137 -1.75 3.38 -10.24
C PHE A 137 -0.71 4.45 -9.94
N PHE A 138 -0.87 5.65 -10.47
CA PHE A 138 0.04 6.73 -10.13
C PHE A 138 -0.16 7.11 -8.67
N PRO A 139 0.94 7.28 -7.92
CA PRO A 139 0.88 7.83 -6.58
C PRO A 139 0.42 9.28 -6.69
N PHE A 140 -0.90 9.50 -6.60
CA PHE A 140 -1.43 10.85 -6.59
C PHE A 140 -1.06 11.51 -5.27
N GLN A 141 -0.43 12.67 -5.39
CA GLN A 141 -0.17 13.61 -4.30
C GLN A 141 -1.48 13.85 -3.56
N SER A 142 -1.64 13.22 -2.40
CA SER A 142 -2.61 13.71 -1.43
C SER A 142 -2.21 15.14 -1.15
N ASN A 143 -3.00 16.08 -1.66
CA ASN A 143 -2.98 17.46 -1.18
C ASN A 143 -2.99 17.37 0.34
N SER A 144 -1.94 17.91 0.95
CA SER A 144 -1.78 18.20 2.36
C SER A 144 -3.09 18.45 3.11
N GLN A 145 -3.74 17.40 3.62
CA GLN A 145 -4.73 17.44 4.70
C GLN A 145 -4.79 16.07 5.36
N GLY A 146 -4.23 15.96 6.58
CA GLY A 146 -4.40 14.82 7.46
C GLY A 146 -3.09 14.20 7.93
N LEU A 147 -2.52 14.80 8.97
CA LEU A 147 -1.45 14.25 9.82
C LEU A 147 -1.92 12.95 10.52
N PHE A 148 -1.98 11.82 9.82
CA PHE A 148 -2.01 10.52 10.48
C PHE A 148 -1.05 9.57 9.77
N PRO A 149 0.05 9.14 10.44
CA PRO A 149 0.97 8.19 9.85
C PRO A 149 0.32 6.81 9.81
N SER A 150 0.29 6.22 8.61
CA SER A 150 -0.13 4.86 8.27
C SER A 150 0.65 3.72 8.98
N LEU A 151 1.48 4.05 9.98
CA LEU A 151 2.20 3.08 10.79
C LEU A 151 1.31 2.34 11.80
N LEU A 152 0.14 2.88 12.16
CA LEU A 152 -0.80 2.18 13.04
C LEU A 152 -1.75 1.23 12.29
N ASP A 153 -2.04 1.48 11.02
CA ASP A 153 -2.91 0.60 10.22
C ASP A 153 -2.22 -0.70 9.78
N PHE A 154 -0.91 -0.65 9.48
CA PHE A 154 -0.17 -1.85 9.11
C PHE A 154 0.01 -2.82 10.29
N LYS A 155 0.09 -2.30 11.54
CA LYS A 155 0.16 -3.15 12.74
C LYS A 155 -1.19 -3.73 13.17
N LEU A 156 -2.32 -3.10 12.84
CA LEU A 156 -3.64 -3.64 13.18
C LEU A 156 -4.04 -4.82 12.29
N ARG A 157 -3.57 -4.88 11.05
CA ARG A 157 -3.73 -6.06 10.17
C ARG A 157 -2.92 -7.28 10.60
N ASP A 158 -1.81 -7.09 11.30
CA ASP A 158 -1.02 -8.20 11.86
C ASP A 158 -1.58 -8.63 13.23
N LEU A 159 -2.21 -7.72 13.98
CA LEU A 159 -2.91 -8.05 15.22
C LEU A 159 -4.16 -8.92 15.00
N SER A 160 -4.88 -8.78 13.88
CA SER A 160 -6.00 -9.68 13.57
C SER A 160 -5.56 -11.14 13.39
N ARG A 161 -4.32 -11.40 12.95
CA ARG A 161 -3.71 -12.74 12.95
C ARG A 161 -3.35 -13.24 14.36
N LEU A 162 -3.06 -12.35 15.31
CA LEU A 162 -2.88 -12.69 16.73
C LEU A 162 -4.22 -13.02 17.42
N PHE A 163 -5.35 -12.51 16.92
CA PHE A 163 -6.68 -12.85 17.44
C PHE A 163 -7.30 -14.14 16.85
N ASP A 164 -6.65 -14.75 15.85
CA ASP A 164 -6.96 -16.12 15.38
C ASP A 164 -6.33 -17.21 16.29
N PHE A 165 -5.67 -16.82 17.39
CA PHE A 165 -5.43 -17.74 18.49
C PHE A 165 -6.79 -18.21 19.00
N ARG A 166 -7.14 -19.46 18.69
CA ARG A 166 -8.15 -20.23 19.43
C ARG A 166 -7.72 -20.26 20.88
N LEU A 167 -8.05 -19.21 21.63
CA LEU A 167 -8.03 -19.24 23.08
C LEU A 167 -8.91 -20.44 23.45
N PRO A 168 -8.40 -21.42 24.22
CA PRO A 168 -9.22 -22.50 24.74
C PRO A 168 -10.45 -21.89 25.41
N ASN A 169 -11.57 -22.62 25.43
CA ASN A 169 -12.85 -22.19 26.02
C ASN A 169 -12.69 -21.84 27.51
N ILE A 170 -12.08 -20.70 27.79
CA ILE A 170 -12.02 -20.05 29.08
C ILE A 170 -13.20 -19.10 29.10
N LEU A 171 -13.90 -19.17 30.23
CA LEU A 171 -15.20 -18.59 30.55
C LEU A 171 -15.48 -17.25 29.83
N PRO A 172 -16.70 -17.07 29.26
CA PRO A 172 -17.07 -15.89 28.48
C PRO A 172 -16.82 -14.56 29.21
N ASP A 173 -16.83 -14.58 30.54
CA ASP A 173 -16.62 -13.39 31.39
C ASP A 173 -15.20 -12.81 31.30
N PHE A 174 -14.20 -13.63 30.98
CA PHE A 174 -12.80 -13.16 30.93
C PHE A 174 -12.49 -12.37 29.64
N LYS A 175 -13.17 -12.71 28.54
CA LYS A 175 -12.97 -12.05 27.23
C LYS A 175 -13.48 -10.61 27.25
N PHE A 176 -14.62 -10.37 27.88
CA PHE A 176 -15.15 -9.02 28.04
C PHE A 176 -14.27 -8.17 28.96
N GLY A 177 -13.74 -8.74 30.05
CA GLY A 177 -12.82 -8.07 30.96
C GLY A 177 -11.58 -7.56 30.24
N LEU A 178 -10.92 -8.42 29.44
CA LEU A 178 -9.69 -8.07 28.72
C LEU A 178 -9.93 -6.95 27.70
N ILE A 179 -10.99 -7.05 26.90
CA ILE A 179 -11.36 -6.05 25.89
C ILE A 179 -11.66 -4.70 26.57
N LEU A 180 -12.41 -4.71 27.67
CA LEU A 180 -12.71 -3.49 28.42
C LEU A 180 -11.44 -2.84 28.98
N THR A 181 -10.52 -3.62 29.57
CA THR A 181 -9.25 -3.08 30.08
C THR A 181 -8.35 -2.51 28.99
N LEU A 182 -8.25 -3.16 27.82
CA LEU A 182 -7.48 -2.63 26.70
C LEU A 182 -8.08 -1.33 26.15
N THR A 183 -9.41 -1.27 26.06
CA THR A 183 -10.11 -0.07 25.60
C THR A 183 -9.90 1.10 26.57
N LEU A 184 -9.99 0.86 27.87
CA LEU A 184 -9.71 1.87 28.90
C LEU A 184 -8.25 2.34 28.89
N LEU A 185 -7.29 1.43 28.65
CA LEU A 185 -5.88 1.78 28.55
C LEU A 185 -5.59 2.69 27.36
N VAL A 186 -6.22 2.42 26.21
CA VAL A 186 -6.12 3.26 25.00
C VAL A 186 -6.70 4.65 25.26
N ILE A 187 -7.89 4.73 25.87
CA ILE A 187 -8.52 6.02 26.22
C ILE A 187 -7.63 6.82 27.20
N ALA A 188 -7.09 6.17 28.24
CA ALA A 188 -6.20 6.80 29.20
C ALA A 188 -4.93 7.36 28.52
N SER A 189 -4.30 6.59 27.64
CA SER A 189 -3.10 7.04 26.90
C SER A 189 -3.37 8.22 25.93
N GLY A 190 -4.56 8.28 25.34
CA GLY A 190 -5.00 9.40 24.49
C GLY A 190 -5.20 10.69 25.27
N THR A 191 -5.74 10.62 26.50
CA THR A 191 -5.97 11.81 27.34
C THR A 191 -4.68 12.46 27.84
N ILE A 192 -3.62 11.67 28.10
CA ILE A 192 -2.31 12.18 28.51
C ILE A 192 -1.67 13.02 27.38
N SER A 193 -1.87 12.62 26.13
CA SER A 193 -1.36 13.36 24.96
C SER A 193 -2.08 14.69 24.74
N TYR A 194 -3.38 14.77 25.05
CA TYR A 194 -4.15 16.00 24.96
C TYR A 194 -3.76 17.03 26.04
N PHE A 195 -3.43 16.59 27.25
CA PHE A 195 -3.02 17.50 28.33
C PHE A 195 -1.60 18.08 28.10
N SER A 196 -0.68 17.31 27.51
CA SER A 196 0.67 17.80 27.20
C SER A 196 0.73 18.82 26.06
N ALA A 197 -0.28 18.85 25.18
CA ALA A 197 -0.36 19.82 24.08
C ALA A 197 -0.92 21.19 24.53
N SER A 198 -1.76 21.20 25.57
CA SER A 198 -2.40 22.43 26.06
C SER A 198 -1.45 23.31 26.88
N SER A 199 -0.49 22.72 27.61
CA SER A 199 0.48 23.49 28.42
C SER A 199 1.53 24.26 27.62
N LYS A 200 1.74 23.95 26.32
CA LYS A 200 2.69 24.67 25.46
C LYS A 200 2.10 25.93 24.80
N LEU A 201 0.78 26.13 24.84
CA LEU A 201 0.13 27.29 24.23
C LEU A 201 -0.07 28.47 25.20
N CYS A 202 0.24 28.31 26.49
CA CYS A 202 0.07 29.37 27.51
C CYS A 202 1.36 30.12 27.88
N GLY A 203 2.52 29.78 27.30
CA GLY A 203 3.82 30.37 27.66
C GLY A 203 4.45 31.32 26.64
N ARG A 204 3.73 31.76 25.60
CA ARG A 204 4.33 32.45 24.43
C ARG A 204 3.76 33.84 24.11
N GLN A 205 3.29 34.58 25.12
CA GLN A 205 2.77 35.94 24.93
C GLN A 205 3.52 37.08 25.67
N GLU A 206 4.62 36.85 26.39
CA GLU A 206 5.28 37.94 27.15
C GLU A 206 6.59 38.52 26.57
N GLU A 207 7.15 38.03 25.45
CA GLU A 207 8.44 38.54 24.93
C GLU A 207 8.36 39.54 23.75
N ALA A 208 7.22 40.22 23.55
CA ALA A 208 7.06 41.20 22.45
C ALA A 208 7.05 42.68 22.89
N GLY A 209 7.42 42.98 24.14
CA GLY A 209 7.38 44.35 24.68
C GLY A 209 8.68 44.75 25.37
N GLY A 210 9.65 45.29 24.62
CA GLY A 210 10.75 46.02 25.26
C GLY A 210 12.06 46.08 24.48
N ARG A 211 12.17 47.05 23.56
CA ARG A 211 13.41 47.81 23.34
C ARG A 211 13.14 49.01 22.42
N ARG A 212 12.83 50.14 23.04
CA ARG A 212 12.81 51.48 22.44
C ARG A 212 13.72 52.36 23.30
N GLN A 213 14.55 53.16 22.62
CA GLN A 213 15.40 54.27 23.11
C GLN A 213 16.77 53.93 23.72
N GLU A 214 17.83 54.35 23.02
CA GLU A 214 18.77 55.46 23.35
C GLU A 214 19.66 55.67 22.09
N ALA A 215 19.63 56.82 21.40
CA ALA A 215 20.42 58.04 21.63
C ALA A 215 21.94 57.75 21.76
N GLY A 216 22.90 58.38 21.08
CA GLY A 216 22.96 59.50 20.14
C GLY A 216 24.43 59.88 19.89
N VAL A 217 24.66 60.75 18.89
CA VAL A 217 25.70 61.81 18.82
C VAL A 217 27.18 61.45 19.03
N ARG A 218 27.99 61.63 17.97
CA ARG A 218 29.30 62.34 17.91
C ARG A 218 29.69 62.42 16.42
N ARG A 219 29.57 63.60 15.79
CA ARG A 219 30.68 64.51 15.43
C ARG A 219 31.82 63.82 14.69
#